data_AF-A0A842S7F1-F1
#
_entry.id   AF-A0A842S7F1-F1
#
_cell.length_a   1.000
_cell.length_b   1.000
_cell.length_c   1.000
_cell.angle_alpha   90.00
_cell.angle_beta   90.00
_cell.angle_gamma   90.00
#
_symmetry.space_group_name_H-M   'P 1'
#
loop_
_entity.id
_entity.type
_entity.pdbx_description
1 polymer ?
#
loop_
_entity_poly.entity_id
_entity_poly.type
_entity_poly.pdbx_seq_one_letter_code
_entity_poly.pdbx_strand_id
1 'polypeptide(L)' 'MFQIEDSPTGTTKCAWCEGLIEKDSLRLRFAPSKGYNYYWHQDCGIKYLEGLKILLQNGEKGLIGREKAEKARSDIKL' A
#
# COMPACT_ATOMS: atom_id res chain seq x y z
N MET A 1 -7.02 10.11 4.97
CA MET A 1 -6.65 9.62 6.32
C MET A 1 -6.03 8.24 6.17
N PHE A 2 -4.97 7.93 6.91
CA PHE A 2 -4.36 6.60 6.97
C PHE A 2 -4.36 6.06 8.40
N GLN A 3 -4.37 4.74 8.56
CA GLN A 3 -4.24 4.05 9.84
C GLN A 3 -3.33 2.84 9.68
N ILE A 4 -2.40 2.65 10.61
CA ILE A 4 -1.49 1.52 10.66
C ILE A 4 -1.71 0.81 11.98
N GLU A 5 -1.87 -0.50 11.93
CA GLU A 5 -2.07 -1.35 13.11
C GLU A 5 -1.68 -2.80 12.79
N ASP A 6 -1.55 -3.61 13.84
CA ASP A 6 -1.50 -5.06 13.70
C ASP A 6 -2.91 -5.60 13.43
N SER A 7 -3.03 -6.60 12.56
CA SER A 7 -4.33 -7.16 12.20
C SER A 7 -4.94 -7.93 13.38
N PRO A 8 -6.12 -7.54 13.89
CA PRO A 8 -6.75 -8.23 15.01
C PRO A 8 -7.26 -9.63 14.65
N THR A 9 -7.49 -9.89 13.35
CA THR A 9 -7.99 -11.17 12.82
C THR A 9 -7.29 -11.54 11.52
N GLY A 10 -7.39 -12.83 11.14
CA GLY A 10 -6.92 -13.36 9.86
C GLY A 10 -7.97 -13.34 8.73
N THR A 11 -9.04 -12.55 8.86
CA THR A 11 -10.22 -12.63 7.98
C THR A 11 -10.34 -11.45 7.00
N THR A 12 -9.54 -10.41 7.19
CA THR A 12 -9.58 -9.22 6.33
C THR A 12 -8.83 -9.53 5.03
N LYS A 13 -9.45 -9.29 3.88
CA LYS A 13 -8.77 -9.40 2.58
C LYS A 13 -7.97 -8.14 2.29
N CYS A 14 -6.75 -8.32 1.80
CA CYS A 14 -5.97 -7.25 1.22
C CYS A 14 -6.65 -6.77 -0.07
N ALA A 15 -6.98 -5.49 -0.15
CA ALA A 15 -7.59 -4.91 -1.35
C ALA A 15 -6.65 -4.88 -2.57
N TRP A 16 -5.36 -5.18 -2.38
CA TRP A 16 -4.36 -5.16 -3.45
C TRP A 16 -4.11 -6.53 -4.09
N CYS A 17 -3.81 -7.54 -3.27
CA CYS A 17 -3.48 -8.89 -3.75
C CYS A 17 -4.57 -9.93 -3.43
N GLU A 18 -5.69 -9.49 -2.88
CA GLU A 18 -6.87 -10.30 -2.53
C GLU A 18 -6.66 -11.41 -1.48
N GLY A 19 -5.40 -11.67 -1.10
CA GLY A 19 -5.02 -12.57 -0.03
C GLY A 19 -5.52 -12.11 1.34
N LEU A 20 -5.69 -13.06 2.25
CA LEU A 20 -6.02 -12.78 3.64
C LEU A 20 -4.83 -12.15 4.35
N ILE A 21 -5.08 -11.08 5.08
CA ILE A 21 -4.12 -10.45 5.97
C ILE A 21 -4.03 -11.30 7.23
N GLU A 22 -2.84 -11.82 7.52
CA GLU A 22 -2.61 -12.68 8.68
C GLU A 22 -2.88 -11.93 9.99
N LYS A 23 -3.40 -12.66 10.99
CA LYS A 23 -3.57 -12.11 12.34
C LYS A 23 -2.20 -11.70 12.88
N ASP A 24 -2.15 -10.60 13.63
CA ASP A 24 -0.96 -10.04 14.27
C ASP A 24 0.11 -9.56 13.27
N SER A 25 -0.23 -9.49 11.96
CA SER A 25 0.62 -8.88 10.93
C SER A 25 0.29 -7.40 10.73
N LEU A 26 1.30 -6.60 10.38
CA LEU A 26 1.13 -5.17 10.12
C LEU A 26 0.22 -4.94 8.91
N ARG A 27 -0.79 -4.09 9.07
CA ARG A 27 -1.68 -3.67 7.99
C ARG A 27 -1.87 -2.15 7.95
N LEU A 28 -2.09 -1.66 6.74
CA LEU A 28 -2.34 -0.26 6.45
C LEU A 28 -3.74 -0.09 5.88
N ARG A 29 -4.47 0.87 6.44
CA ARG A 29 -5.72 1.41 5.89
C ARG A 29 -5.45 2.76 5.25
N PHE A 30 -5.98 2.99 4.06
CA PHE A 30 -6.12 4.35 3.53
C PHE A 30 -7.50 4.55 2.89
N ALA A 31 -8.00 5.78 3.00
CA ALA A 31 -9.21 6.22 2.32
C ALA A 31 -8.83 7.08 1.10
N PRO A 32 -9.44 6.88 -0.07
CA PRO A 32 -9.32 7.80 -1.20
C PRO A 32 -9.92 9.17 -0.84
N SER A 33 -9.53 10.21 -1.58
CA SER A 33 -10.00 11.60 -1.34
C SER A 33 -11.51 11.79 -1.53
N LYS A 34 -12.17 10.86 -2.23
CA LYS A 34 -13.62 10.81 -2.40
C LYS A 34 -14.13 9.40 -2.08
N GLY A 35 -15.03 9.30 -1.11
CA GLY A 35 -15.72 8.05 -0.73
C GLY A 35 -15.59 7.69 0.74
N TYR A 36 -16.48 6.82 1.21
CA TYR A 36 -16.50 6.27 2.57
C TYR A 36 -15.79 4.90 2.66
N ASN A 37 -15.28 4.38 1.53
CA ASN A 37 -14.67 3.07 1.48
C ASN A 37 -13.22 3.16 1.93
N TYR A 38 -12.90 2.38 2.96
CA TYR A 38 -11.53 2.18 3.41
C TYR A 38 -11.02 0.86 2.86
N TYR A 39 -9.75 0.84 2.44
CA TYR A 39 -9.11 -0.36 1.93
C TYR A 39 -7.97 -0.76 2.85
N TRP A 40 -7.99 -2.03 3.28
CA TRP A 40 -6.92 -2.63 4.06
C TRP A 40 -5.90 -3.28 3.14
N HIS A 41 -4.64 -3.09 3.47
CA HIS A 41 -3.51 -3.61 2.73
C HIS A 41 -2.51 -4.24 3.69
N GLN A 42 -2.02 -5.42 3.36
CA GLN A 42 -0.82 -5.98 3.98
C GLN A 42 0.44 -5.37 3.35
N ASP A 43 1.60 -5.99 3.62
CA ASP A 43 2.92 -5.59 3.16
C ASP A 43 3.01 -5.20 1.67
N CYS A 44 2.27 -5.87 0.78
CA CYS A 44 2.26 -5.53 -0.64
C CYS A 44 1.76 -4.10 -0.94
N GLY A 45 0.74 -3.61 -0.25
CA GLY A 45 0.26 -2.23 -0.44
C GLY A 45 1.16 -1.20 0.24
N ILE A 46 1.83 -1.58 1.33
CA ILE A 46 2.84 -0.74 1.98
C ILE A 46 4.01 -0.51 1.01
N LYS A 47 4.57 -1.58 0.44
CA LYS A 47 5.64 -1.51 -0.56
C LYS A 47 5.25 -0.69 -1.79
N TYR A 48 4.01 -0.78 -2.24
CA TYR A 48 3.52 0.06 -3.33
C TYR A 48 3.57 1.56 -2.98
N LEU A 49 3.12 1.94 -1.78
CA LEU A 49 3.17 3.33 -1.32
C LEU A 49 4.59 3.86 -1.13
N GLU A 50 5.53 3.01 -0.71
CA GLU A 50 6.96 3.36 -0.70
C GLU A 50 7.43 3.74 -2.10
N GLY A 51 7.11 2.92 -3.11
CA GLY A 51 7.42 3.20 -4.51
C GLY A 51 6.79 4.50 -5.02
N LEU A 52 5.52 4.76 -4.67
CA LEU A 52 4.86 6.01 -5.02
C LEU A 52 5.52 7.24 -4.38
N LYS A 53 5.92 7.14 -3.10
CA LYS A 53 6.61 8.23 -2.40
C LYS A 53 7.91 8.60 -3.11
N ILE A 54 8.67 7.60 -3.54
CA ILE A 54 9.93 7.77 -4.28
C ILE A 54 9.68 8.50 -5.60
N LEU A 55 8.71 8.03 -6.39
CA LEU A 55 8.36 8.65 -7.67
C LEU A 55 7.94 10.12 -7.47
N LEU A 56 7.10 10.40 -6.46
CA LEU A 56 6.69 11.75 -6.13
C LEU A 56 7.88 12.65 -5.74
N GLN A 57 8.85 12.12 -4.99
CA GLN A 57 10.09 12.85 -4.64
C GLN A 57 10.93 13.15 -5.89
N ASN A 58 10.89 12.28 -6.90
CA ASN A 58 11.55 12.48 -8.20
C ASN A 58 10.76 13.38 -9.16
N GLY A 59 9.65 13.96 -8.72
CA GLY A 59 8.82 14.87 -9.53
C GLY A 59 7.82 14.18 -10.46
N GLU A 60 7.71 12.86 -10.41
CA GLU A 60 6.73 12.10 -11.19
C GLU A 60 5.30 12.33 -10.68
N LYS A 61 4.37 12.56 -11.61
CA LYS A 61 2.95 12.80 -11.32
C LYS A 61 2.07 12.13 -12.37
N GLY A 62 0.83 11.82 -11.99
CA GLY A 62 -0.16 11.23 -12.89
C GLY A 62 -0.50 9.78 -12.53
N LEU A 63 -0.94 9.02 -13.52
CA LEU A 63 -1.38 7.64 -13.34
C LEU A 63 -0.15 6.72 -13.30
N ILE A 64 0.29 6.38 -12.09
CA ILE A 64 1.45 5.51 -11.85
C ILE A 64 0.94 4.08 -11.68
N GLY A 65 1.40 3.18 -12.54
CA GLY A 65 1.12 1.76 -12.44
C GLY A 65 1.98 1.05 -11.39
N ARG A 66 1.55 -0.16 -11.03
CA ARG A 66 2.21 -1.03 -10.06
C ARG A 66 3.68 -1.29 -10.37
N GLU A 67 3.99 -1.74 -11.59
CA GLU A 67 5.36 -2.10 -12.00
C GLU A 67 6.32 -0.93 -11.85
N LYS A 68 5.85 0.28 -12.15
CA LYS A 68 6.64 1.50 -12.04
C LYS A 68 6.98 1.84 -10.59
N ALA A 69 6.01 1.74 -9.68
CA ALA A 69 6.24 1.92 -8.25
C ALA A 69 7.14 0.83 -7.67
N GLU A 70 6.95 -0.43 -8.06
CA GLU A 70 7.81 -1.54 -7.63
C GLU A 70 9.26 -1.37 -8.09
N LYS A 71 9.47 -0.92 -9.34
CA LYS A 71 10.79 -0.60 -9.89
C LYS A 71 11.45 0.54 -9.13
N ALA A 72 10.76 1.66 -8.95
CA ALA A 72 11.28 2.81 -8.22
C ALA A 72 11.74 2.46 -6.79
N ARG A 73 11.01 1.58 -6.11
CA ARG A 73 11.40 1.06 -4.80
C ARG A 73 12.65 0.16 -4.85
N SER A 74 12.78 -0.65 -5.90
CA SER A 74 13.91 -1.56 -6.07
C SER A 74 15.20 -0.82 -6.45
N ASP A 75 15.08 0.24 -7.26
CA ASP A 75 16.22 1.05 -7.73
C ASP A 75 16.91 1.85 -6.60
N ILE A 76 16.22 2.05 -5.46
CA ILE A 76 16.76 2.74 -4.26
C ILE A 76 17.35 1.76 -3.25
N LYS A 77 17.07 0.46 -3.36
CA LYS A 77 17.77 -0.57 -2.57
C LYS A 77 19.15 -0.85 -3.18
N LEU A 78 20.04 0.14 -3.09
CA LEU A 78 21.49 0.03 -3.31
C LEU A 78 22.22 0.46 -2.03
#